data_AF-A0A4U8V2Q8-F1
#
_entry.id   AF-A0A4U8V2Q8-F1
#
_cell.length_a   1.000
_cell.length_b   1.000
_cell.length_c   1.000
_cell.angle_alpha   90.00
_cell.angle_beta   90.00
_cell.angle_gamma   90.00
#
_symmetry.space_group_name_H-M   'P 1'
#
loop_
_entity.id
_entity.type
_entity.pdbx_description
1 polymer ?
#
loop_
_entity_poly.entity_id
_entity_poly.type
_entity_poly.pdbx_seq_one_letter_code
_entity_poly.pdbx_strand_id
1 'polypeptide(L)'
;MKPLVVFLLFGFFAIPALASLQTLWEYDAYDPDDRLGETFANSNGIFEIKGEENEFFSITPYLRITHNCGAHQDEHIHCYKIATIWLTPEQFEGTVYDMKDIDLANAENNSQQKCKKWSNLYN
;
A
#
# COMPACT_ATOMS: atom_id res chain seq x y z
N MET A 1 8.05 25.83 -7.46
CA MET A 1 8.56 25.17 -6.25
C MET A 1 7.34 24.88 -5.39
N LYS A 2 6.84 23.64 -5.35
CA LYS A 2 5.90 23.20 -4.30
C LYS A 2 6.65 23.13 -3.00
N PRO A 3 5.94 23.29 -1.88
CA PRO A 3 6.42 22.83 -0.60
C PRO A 3 6.59 21.30 -0.59
N LEU A 4 7.64 20.85 0.08
CA LEU A 4 7.83 19.46 0.49
C LEU A 4 6.64 19.02 1.35
N VAL A 5 6.00 17.90 1.01
CA VAL A 5 4.97 17.29 1.88
C VAL A 5 5.43 15.91 2.31
N VAL A 6 5.40 15.67 3.61
CA VAL A 6 5.77 14.40 4.23
C VAL A 6 4.52 13.72 4.75
N PHE A 7 4.35 12.44 4.43
CA PHE A 7 3.28 11.62 4.98
C PHE A 7 3.82 10.56 5.90
N LEU A 8 3.09 10.28 6.97
CA LEU A 8 3.36 9.15 7.86
C LEU A 8 2.04 8.40 8.05
N LEU A 9 2.00 7.14 7.64
CA LEU A 9 0.80 6.29 7.78
C LEU A 9 1.01 5.22 8.84
N PHE A 10 0.05 5.05 9.73
CA PHE A 10 -0.02 3.91 10.66
C PHE A 10 -1.24 3.04 10.34
N GLY A 11 -1.03 1.74 10.17
CA GLY A 11 -2.12 0.76 10.04
C GLY A 11 -2.12 -0.23 11.20
N PHE A 12 -3.29 -0.67 11.64
CA PHE A 12 -3.47 -1.74 12.62
C PHE A 12 -4.32 -2.86 11.98
N PHE A 13 -3.99 -4.14 12.17
CA PHE A 13 -5.00 -5.21 11.95
C PHE A 13 -4.67 -6.54 12.62
N ALA A 14 -5.75 -7.25 13.00
CA ALA A 14 -5.79 -8.45 13.84
C ALA A 14 -5.62 -9.80 13.10
N ILE A 15 -5.26 -9.80 11.81
CA ILE A 15 -4.99 -11.04 11.05
C ILE A 15 -3.55 -10.99 10.56
N PRO A 16 -2.66 -11.89 11.00
CA PRO A 16 -1.28 -11.89 10.55
C PRO A 16 -1.23 -12.29 9.07
N ALA A 17 -1.15 -11.30 8.20
CA ALA A 17 -0.64 -11.52 6.86
C ALA A 17 0.87 -11.70 6.99
N LEU A 18 1.36 -12.93 6.80
CA LEU A 18 2.78 -13.18 6.64
C LEU A 18 3.27 -12.39 5.42
N ALA A 19 3.97 -11.28 5.68
CA ALA A 19 4.53 -10.34 4.71
C ALA A 19 3.50 -9.66 3.78
N SER A 20 2.88 -8.59 4.26
CA SER A 20 2.23 -7.61 3.37
C SER A 20 3.20 -6.49 3.03
N LEU A 21 3.31 -6.19 1.73
CA LEU A 21 4.13 -5.10 1.20
C LEU A 21 3.26 -3.87 1.00
N GLN A 22 3.61 -2.76 1.64
CA GLN A 22 2.94 -1.47 1.47
C GLN A 22 3.82 -0.56 0.65
N THR A 23 3.25 0.03 -0.40
CA THR A 23 3.93 0.99 -1.26
C THR A 23 3.10 2.25 -1.39
N LEU A 24 3.71 3.39 -1.13
CA LEU A 24 3.09 4.71 -1.25
C LEU A 24 3.48 5.29 -2.61
N TRP A 25 2.49 5.79 -3.32
CA TRP A 25 2.64 6.32 -4.67
C TRP A 25 1.99 7.68 -4.79
N GLU A 26 2.43 8.46 -5.77
CA GLU A 26 1.84 9.69 -6.27
C GLU A 26 1.24 9.40 -7.66
N TYR A 27 0.04 9.90 -7.94
CA TYR A 27 -0.59 9.71 -9.24
C TYR A 27 -0.32 10.88 -10.18
N ASP A 28 0.27 10.56 -11.32
CA ASP A 28 0.57 11.51 -12.38
C ASP A 28 -0.34 11.33 -13.60
N ALA A 29 -0.82 12.45 -14.14
CA ALA A 29 -1.74 12.43 -15.28
C ALA A 29 -1.04 12.21 -16.63
N TYR A 30 0.25 12.59 -16.73
CA TYR A 30 0.97 12.68 -18.01
C TYR A 30 2.27 11.86 -18.06
N ASP A 31 2.73 11.40 -16.91
CA ASP A 31 3.93 10.62 -16.68
C ASP A 31 3.64 9.42 -15.76
N PRO A 32 4.56 8.45 -15.64
CA PRO A 32 4.37 7.33 -14.75
C PRO A 32 4.38 7.76 -13.29
N ASP A 33 3.38 7.31 -12.53
CA ASP A 33 3.28 7.48 -11.07
C ASP A 33 4.60 7.32 -10.32
N ASP A 34 4.89 8.28 -9.44
CA ASP A 34 6.08 8.29 -8.60
C ASP A 34 5.93 7.40 -7.36
N ARG A 35 6.99 6.64 -7.04
CA ARG A 35 7.04 5.80 -5.84
C ARG A 35 7.66 6.58 -4.69
N LEU A 36 6.83 7.00 -3.74
CA LEU A 36 7.24 7.82 -2.60
C LEU A 36 7.87 7.01 -1.47
N GLY A 37 7.48 5.74 -1.30
CA GLY A 37 8.00 4.92 -0.22
C GLY A 37 7.56 3.45 -0.26
N GLU A 38 8.20 2.63 0.56
CA GLU A 38 7.87 1.23 0.77
C GLU A 38 8.15 0.80 2.21
N THR A 39 7.31 -0.09 2.72
CA THR A 39 7.50 -0.72 4.02
C THR A 39 6.87 -2.12 4.03
N PHE A 40 7.16 -2.88 5.07
CA PHE A 40 6.48 -4.14 5.38
C PHE A 40 5.75 -4.01 6.71
N ALA A 41 4.56 -4.58 6.75
CA ALA A 41 3.86 -4.77 8.02
C ALA A 41 4.64 -5.76 8.90
N ASN A 42 4.71 -5.46 10.20
CA ASN A 42 5.29 -6.36 11.19
C ASN A 42 4.37 -7.57 11.45
N SER A 43 4.76 -8.45 12.37
CA SER A 43 4.01 -9.67 12.71
C SER A 43 2.59 -9.41 13.23
N ASN A 44 2.31 -8.20 13.70
CA ASN A 44 1.00 -7.76 14.19
C ASN A 44 0.21 -7.00 13.10
N GLY A 45 0.65 -7.04 11.84
CA GLY A 45 0.00 -6.31 10.74
C GLY A 45 0.20 -4.79 10.79
N ILE A 46 1.05 -4.28 11.71
CA ILE A 46 1.28 -2.85 11.87
C ILE A 46 2.41 -2.39 10.95
N PHE A 47 2.20 -1.29 10.24
CA PHE A 47 3.21 -0.69 9.38
C PHE A 47 3.30 0.82 9.62
N GLU A 48 4.48 1.37 9.36
CA GLU A 48 4.74 2.80 9.21
C GLU A 48 5.38 3.03 7.84
N ILE A 49 4.83 3.94 7.05
CA ILE A 49 5.40 4.34 5.76
C ILE A 49 5.52 5.85 5.68
N LYS A 50 6.69 6.29 5.20
CA LYS A 50 6.99 7.68 4.91
C LYS A 50 7.27 7.86 3.43
N GLY A 51 6.77 8.96 2.88
CA GLY A 51 7.14 9.45 1.56
C GLY A 51 7.27 10.96 1.56
N GLU A 52 8.02 11.49 0.60
CA GLU A 52 8.16 12.92 0.36
C GLU A 52 8.16 13.19 -1.14
N GLU A 53 7.58 14.32 -1.56
CA GLU A 53 7.56 14.73 -2.96
C GLU A 53 7.65 16.27 -3.09
N ASN A 54 8.13 16.76 -4.25
CA ASN A 54 8.31 18.20 -4.52
C ASN A 54 7.94 18.58 -5.97
N GLU A 55 6.67 18.93 -6.20
CA GLU A 55 6.13 19.26 -7.53
C GLU A 55 5.74 20.79 -7.71
N PHE A 56 4.79 21.25 -8.57
CA PHE A 56 4.15 22.62 -8.50
C PHE A 56 2.66 22.79 -7.98
N PHE A 57 1.69 21.92 -8.34
CA PHE A 57 0.29 21.79 -7.80
C PHE A 57 -0.03 21.04 -6.45
N SER A 58 -1.16 20.34 -6.33
CA SER A 58 -1.42 19.37 -5.23
C SER A 58 -0.84 18.01 -5.63
N ILE A 59 -0.57 17.14 -4.67
CA ILE A 59 -0.20 15.76 -4.94
C ILE A 59 -1.40 14.84 -4.71
N THR A 60 -1.44 13.69 -5.39
CA THR A 60 -2.53 12.73 -5.32
C THR A 60 -2.05 11.37 -4.83
N PRO A 61 -1.68 11.24 -3.54
CA PRO A 61 -1.06 10.03 -3.05
C PRO A 61 -2.07 8.89 -2.87
N TYR A 62 -1.60 7.67 -3.09
CA TYR A 62 -2.37 6.46 -2.85
C TYR A 62 -1.49 5.34 -2.31
N LEU A 63 -2.07 4.50 -1.46
CA LEU A 63 -1.42 3.35 -0.87
C LEU A 63 -1.79 2.09 -1.64
N ARG A 64 -0.78 1.33 -2.06
CA ARG A 64 -0.96 -0.04 -2.56
C ARG A 64 -0.46 -1.03 -1.54
N ILE A 65 -1.35 -1.92 -1.11
CA ILE A 65 -1.07 -3.00 -0.19
C ILE A 65 -1.10 -4.31 -0.98
N THR A 66 0.04 -4.97 -1.13
CA THR A 66 0.11 -6.33 -1.68
C THR A 66 0.05 -7.31 -0.53
N HIS A 67 -0.96 -8.19 -0.54
CA HIS A 67 -1.24 -9.11 0.57
C HIS A 67 -1.84 -10.42 0.08
N ASN A 68 -1.88 -11.43 0.94
CA ASN A 68 -2.49 -12.73 0.68
C ASN A 68 -3.77 -12.99 1.50
N CYS A 69 -4.28 -12.00 2.24
CA CYS A 69 -5.52 -12.12 3.01
C CYS A 69 -6.71 -12.59 2.15
N GLY A 70 -7.35 -13.68 2.54
CA GLY A 70 -8.48 -14.27 1.83
C GLY A 70 -8.16 -14.67 0.37
N ALA A 71 -6.88 -14.80 0.01
CA ALA A 71 -6.45 -15.33 -1.28
C ALA A 71 -6.22 -16.83 -1.15
N HIS A 72 -6.68 -17.61 -2.12
CA HIS A 72 -6.45 -19.06 -2.17
C HIS A 72 -4.95 -19.37 -2.19
N GLN A 73 -4.48 -20.21 -1.28
CA GLN A 73 -3.08 -20.66 -1.26
C GLN A 73 -3.01 -22.12 -1.67
N ASP A 74 -2.00 -22.46 -2.46
CA ASP A 74 -1.66 -23.84 -2.85
C ASP A 74 -0.16 -24.05 -2.59
N GLU A 75 0.23 -25.31 -2.36
CA GLU A 75 1.62 -25.71 -2.17
C GLU A 75 2.54 -25.26 -3.32
N HIS A 76 2.04 -25.19 -4.56
CA HIS A 76 2.83 -24.87 -5.74
C HIS A 76 2.58 -23.48 -6.33
N ILE A 77 1.53 -22.80 -5.84
CA ILE A 77 1.06 -21.53 -6.38
C ILE A 77 0.85 -20.54 -5.23
N HIS A 78 1.59 -19.44 -5.29
CA HIS A 78 1.36 -18.30 -4.42
C HIS A 78 0.34 -17.36 -5.06
N CYS A 79 -0.72 -17.05 -4.34
CA CYS A 79 -1.68 -16.05 -4.77
C CYS A 79 -1.72 -14.86 -3.82
N TYR A 80 -1.94 -13.68 -4.39
CA TYR A 80 -2.00 -12.41 -3.69
C TYR A 80 -3.06 -11.51 -4.34
N LYS A 81 -3.50 -10.52 -3.57
CA LYS A 81 -4.36 -9.42 -3.99
C LYS A 81 -3.61 -8.11 -3.77
N ILE A 82 -4.08 -7.07 -4.44
CA ILE A 82 -3.58 -5.71 -4.27
C ILE A 82 -4.78 -4.83 -3.90
N ALA A 83 -4.79 -4.27 -2.69
CA ALA A 83 -5.73 -3.23 -2.31
C ALA A 83 -5.14 -1.85 -2.64
N THR A 84 -5.90 -0.98 -3.30
CA THR A 84 -5.49 0.39 -3.64
C THR A 84 -6.34 1.40 -2.90
N ILE A 85 -5.76 2.08 -1.91
CA ILE A 85 -6.45 3.06 -1.07
C ILE A 85 -6.01 4.46 -1.49
N TRP A 86 -6.94 5.24 -2.02
CA TRP A 86 -6.71 6.65 -2.32
C TRP A 86 -6.72 7.47 -1.04
N LEU A 87 -5.73 8.34 -0.90
CA LEU A 87 -5.66 9.28 0.22
C LEU A 87 -6.21 10.63 -0.27
N THR A 88 -7.00 11.31 0.55
CA THR A 88 -7.49 12.67 0.26
C THR A 88 -6.65 13.70 1.01
N PRO A 89 -6.42 14.91 0.48
CA PRO A 89 -5.56 15.92 1.11
C PRO A 89 -5.89 16.22 2.57
N GLU A 90 -7.17 16.21 2.91
CA GLU A 90 -7.69 16.36 4.28
C GLU A 90 -7.12 15.34 5.28
N GLN A 91 -6.72 14.16 4.79
CA GLN A 91 -6.18 13.08 5.62
C GLN A 91 -4.71 13.29 5.98
N PHE A 92 -3.95 14.10 5.22
CA PHE A 92 -2.49 13.93 5.20
C PHE A 92 -1.64 15.20 5.15
N GLU A 93 -2.20 16.38 4.91
CA GLU A 93 -1.41 17.60 4.78
C GLU A 93 -0.62 17.93 6.07
N GLY A 94 0.71 17.75 6.01
CA GLY A 94 1.67 18.15 7.06
C GLY A 94 1.56 17.38 8.39
N THR A 95 0.90 16.22 8.42
CA THR A 95 0.61 15.47 9.64
C THR A 95 0.80 13.96 9.50
N VAL A 96 0.65 13.24 10.61
CA VAL A 96 0.56 11.77 10.64
C VAL A 96 -0.89 11.37 10.38
N TYR A 97 -1.12 10.54 9.36
CA TYR A 97 -2.43 9.97 9.07
C TYR A 97 -2.54 8.55 9.66
N ASP A 98 -3.39 8.39 10.66
CA ASP A 98 -3.70 7.07 11.23
C ASP A 98 -4.83 6.43 10.42
N MET A 99 -4.48 5.43 9.60
CA MET A 99 -5.39 4.75 8.68
C MET A 99 -6.41 3.84 9.37
N LYS A 100 -6.30 3.68 10.69
CA LYS A 100 -7.11 2.75 11.48
C LYS A 100 -6.99 1.32 10.93
N ASP A 101 -7.98 0.51 11.29
CA ASP A 101 -8.04 -0.89 10.90
C ASP A 101 -8.55 -1.06 9.47
N ILE A 102 -7.83 -1.84 8.66
CA ILE A 102 -8.18 -2.15 7.26
C ILE A 102 -8.43 -3.65 7.11
N ASP A 103 -9.67 -4.05 6.80
CA ASP A 103 -10.00 -5.44 6.47
C ASP A 103 -9.60 -5.78 5.02
N LEU A 104 -8.35 -6.21 4.85
CA LEU A 104 -7.80 -6.59 3.55
C LEU A 104 -8.46 -7.83 2.92
N ALA A 105 -9.11 -8.71 3.71
CA ALA A 105 -9.76 -9.88 3.14
C ALA A 105 -11.01 -9.50 2.34
N ASN A 106 -11.72 -8.46 2.81
CA ASN A 106 -12.99 -8.00 2.28
C ASN A 106 -12.95 -6.58 1.68
N ALA A 107 -11.77 -5.96 1.56
CA ALA A 107 -11.63 -4.61 1.04
C ALA A 107 -12.24 -4.50 -0.38
N GLU A 108 -13.12 -3.51 -0.59
CA GLU A 108 -13.85 -3.32 -1.85
C GLU A 108 -12.93 -2.97 -3.03
N ASN A 109 -11.82 -2.31 -2.73
CA ASN A 109 -10.78 -1.89 -3.66
C ASN A 109 -9.71 -2.96 -3.93
N ASN A 110 -9.98 -4.22 -3.58
CA ASN A 110 -9.12 -5.32 -3.92
C ASN A 110 -9.11 -5.59 -5.41
N SER A 111 -7.91 -5.79 -5.96
CA SER A 111 -7.76 -6.39 -7.27
C SER A 111 -8.33 -7.81 -7.29
N GLN A 112 -8.67 -8.29 -8.48
CA GLN A 112 -8.80 -9.74 -8.70
C GLN A 112 -7.54 -10.45 -8.21
N GLN A 113 -7.71 -11.64 -7.66
CA GLN A 113 -6.60 -12.44 -7.16
C GLN A 113 -5.63 -12.76 -8.30
N LYS A 114 -4.34 -12.52 -8.06
CA LYS A 114 -3.24 -12.87 -8.97
C LYS A 114 -2.49 -14.06 -8.39
N CYS A 115 -2.10 -14.99 -9.24
CA CYS A 115 -1.42 -16.21 -8.84
C CYS A 115 -0.14 -16.40 -9.64
N LYS A 116 0.94 -16.79 -8.97
CA LYS A 116 2.24 -17.10 -9.57
C LYS A 116 2.74 -18.44 -9.04
N LYS A 117 3.33 -19.25 -9.90
CA LYS A 117 4.04 -20.46 -9.47
C LYS A 117 5.25 -20.04 -8.63
N TRP A 118 5.53 -20.77 -7.55
CA TRP A 118 6.70 -20.50 -6.69
C TRP A 118 8.02 -20.50 -7.46
N SER A 119 8.14 -21.36 -8.48
CA SER A 119 9.29 -21.43 -9.39
C SER A 119 9.62 -20.11 -10.10
N ASN A 120 8.65 -19.18 -10.18
CA ASN A 120 8.78 -17.92 -10.91
C ASN A 120 8.98 -16.70 -9.99
N LEU A 121 9.06 -16.90 -8.66
CA LEU A 121 9.26 -15.81 -7.70
C LEU A 121 10.74 -15.58 -7.37
N TYR A 122 11.62 -16.51 -7.73
CA TYR A 122 13.06 -16.48 -7.42
C TYR A 122 13.95 -16.42 -8.68
N ASN A 123 13.38 -16.15 -9.85
CA ASN A 123 14.10 -15.96 -11.12
C ASN A 123 14.06 -14.51 -11.55
#